data_AF-A0A061NCL2-F1
#
_entry.id   AF-A0A061NCL2-F1
#
_cell.length_a   1.000
_cell.length_b   1.000
_cell.length_c   1.000
_cell.angle_alpha   90.00
_cell.angle_beta   90.00
_cell.angle_gamma   90.00
#
_symmetry.space_group_name_H-M   'P 1'
#
loop_
_entity.id
_entity.type
_entity.pdbx_description
1 polymer ?
#
loop_
_entity_poly.entity_id
_entity_poly.type
_entity_poly.pdbx_seq_one_letter_code
_entity_poly.pdbx_strand_id
1 'polypeptide(L)' 'MKENNSRKDVLKRVTDALSNMEASVEYVELKAFPTLQASTNELPGGEYVIAAAIRYSKARLIDNIIFTVE' A
#
# COMPACT_ATOMS: atom_id res chain seq x y z
N MET A 1 -10.23 -19.63 9.73
CA MET A 1 -9.61 -19.26 8.43
C MET A 1 -8.54 -18.24 8.75
N LYS A 2 -7.26 -18.53 8.53
CA LYS A 2 -6.22 -17.50 8.66
C LYS A 2 -6.45 -16.52 7.51
N GLU A 3 -6.73 -15.25 7.79
CA GLU A 3 -6.63 -14.21 6.76
C GLU A 3 -5.19 -14.22 6.27
N ASN A 4 -4.98 -14.73 5.06
CA ASN A 4 -3.67 -14.60 4.42
C ASN A 4 -3.48 -13.13 4.08
N ASN A 5 -2.72 -12.42 4.90
CA ASN A 5 -2.30 -11.05 4.64
C ASN A 5 -1.12 -11.05 3.64
N SER A 6 -1.36 -11.56 2.43
CA SER A 6 -0.32 -11.52 1.40
C SER A 6 -0.14 -10.08 0.91
N ARG A 7 1.08 -9.75 0.45
CA ARG A 7 1.37 -8.46 -0.19
C ARG A 7 0.34 -8.10 -1.26
N LYS A 8 -0.04 -9.10 -2.07
CA LYS A 8 -0.99 -8.92 -3.17
C LYS A 8 -2.38 -8.55 -2.64
N ASP A 9 -2.83 -9.17 -1.56
CA ASP A 9 -4.14 -8.91 -0.98
C ASP A 9 -4.21 -7.50 -0.35
N VAL A 10 -3.13 -7.08 0.33
CA VAL A 10 -3.02 -5.70 0.86
C VAL A 10 -3.08 -4.68 -0.27
N LEU A 11 -2.24 -4.84 -1.31
CA LEU A 11 -2.20 -3.92 -2.45
C LEU A 11 -3.54 -3.89 -3.21
N LYS A 12 -4.21 -5.05 -3.32
CA LYS A 12 -5.53 -5.14 -3.92
C LYS A 12 -6.57 -4.38 -3.11
N ARG A 13 -6.64 -4.59 -1.80
CA ARG A 13 -7.60 -3.90 -0.91
C ARG A 13 -7.41 -2.38 -0.97
N VAL A 14 -6.18 -1.89 -0.97
CA VAL A 14 -5.88 -0.45 -1.09
C VAL A 14 -6.28 0.09 -2.46
N THR A 15 -5.92 -0.61 -3.54
CA THR A 15 -6.31 -0.22 -4.90
C THR A 15 -7.84 -0.20 -5.07
N ASP A 16 -8.53 -1.21 -4.55
CA ASP A 16 -9.99 -1.30 -4.57
C ASP A 16 -10.62 -0.12 -3.80
N ALA A 17 -10.09 0.22 -2.62
CA ALA A 17 -10.58 1.34 -1.82
C ALA A 17 -10.41 2.71 -2.52
N LEU A 18 -9.36 2.85 -3.33
CA LEU A 18 -9.07 4.07 -4.10
C LEU A 18 -9.79 4.12 -5.46
N SER A 19 -10.36 3.00 -5.91
CA SER A 19 -10.89 2.86 -7.29
C SER A 19 -12.13 3.71 -7.60
N ASN A 20 -12.89 4.15 -6.59
CA ASN A 20 -14.12 4.92 -6.76
C ASN A 20 -13.89 6.45 -6.76
N MET A 21 -12.64 6.90 -6.82
CA MET A 21 -12.30 8.32 -6.84
C MET A 21 -12.31 8.88 -8.27
N GLU A 22 -12.67 10.16 -8.43
CA GLU A 22 -12.50 10.90 -9.70
C GLU A 22 -11.03 11.33 -9.90
N ALA A 23 -10.11 10.36 -9.78
CA ALA A 23 -8.68 10.55 -9.88
C ALA A 23 -8.00 9.28 -10.38
N SER A 24 -6.76 9.39 -10.88
CA SER A 24 -5.97 8.21 -11.26
C SER A 24 -5.00 7.82 -10.14
N VAL A 25 -4.97 6.53 -9.83
CA VAL A 25 -3.95 5.94 -8.97
C VAL A 25 -2.66 5.84 -9.78
N GLU A 26 -1.63 6.64 -9.45
CA GLU A 26 -0.32 6.55 -10.11
C GLU A 26 0.49 5.38 -9.58
N TYR A 27 0.53 5.23 -8.25
CA TYR A 27 1.12 4.05 -7.62
C TYR A 27 0.48 3.76 -6.27
N VAL A 28 0.54 2.48 -5.91
CA VAL A 28 0.39 1.99 -4.54
C VAL A 28 1.54 1.02 -4.31
N GLU A 29 2.33 1.26 -3.29
CA GLU A 29 3.47 0.41 -2.94
C GLU A 29 3.41 -0.02 -1.48
N LEU A 30 3.84 -1.26 -1.23
CA LEU A 30 4.09 -1.79 0.10
C LEU A 30 5.58 -2.11 0.21
N LYS A 31 6.24 -1.59 1.24
CA LYS A 31 7.69 -1.77 1.48
C LYS A 31 7.95 -2.02 2.95
N ALA A 32 9.06 -2.69 3.26
CA ALA A 32 9.55 -2.76 4.62
C ALA A 32 9.98 -1.36 5.08
N PHE A 33 9.74 -1.02 6.35
CA PHE A 33 10.13 0.25 6.93
C PHE A 33 11.15 0.02 8.06
N PRO A 34 12.17 0.88 8.24
CA PRO A 34 12.51 2.08 7.46
C PRO A 34 13.35 1.80 6.21
N THR A 35 13.69 0.55 5.89
CA THR A 35 14.66 0.21 4.84
C THR A 35 14.17 0.47 3.42
N LEU A 36 12.85 0.61 3.22
CA LEU A 36 12.16 0.77 1.93
C LEU A 36 12.44 -0.36 0.93
N GLN A 37 12.95 -1.49 1.42
CA GLN A 37 13.14 -2.67 0.60
C GLN A 37 11.80 -3.23 0.16
N ALA A 38 11.77 -3.82 -1.03
CA ALA A 38 10.58 -4.49 -1.54
C ALA A 38 10.17 -5.59 -0.55
N SER A 39 8.89 -5.60 -0.15
CA SER A 39 8.38 -6.70 0.67
C SER A 39 8.19 -7.96 -0.19
N THR A 40 8.44 -9.12 0.42
CA THR A 40 8.15 -10.44 -0.16
C THR A 40 6.65 -10.64 -0.37
N ASN A 41 6.25 -11.72 -1.05
CA ASN A 41 4.84 -12.06 -1.22
C ASN A 41 4.14 -12.33 0.12
N GLU A 42 4.87 -12.92 1.05
CA GLU A 42 4.49 -13.06 2.45
C GLU A 42 4.95 -11.83 3.23
N LEU A 43 4.15 -11.39 4.20
CA LEU A 43 4.47 -10.29 5.10
C LEU A 43 4.82 -10.88 6.47
N PRO A 44 6.10 -11.21 6.73
CA PRO A 44 6.52 -11.62 8.07
C PRO A 44 6.28 -10.50 9.09
N GLY A 45 6.34 -10.84 10.37
CA GLY A 45 6.22 -9.85 11.45
C GLY A 45 7.29 -8.75 11.32
N GLY A 46 6.88 -7.49 11.49
CA GLY A 46 7.75 -6.33 11.28
C GLY A 46 7.01 -5.07 10.93
N GLU A 47 7.76 -4.00 10.66
CA GLU A 47 7.20 -2.68 10.31
C GLU A 47 7.23 -2.45 8.79
N TYR A 48 6.13 -1.91 8.28
CA TYR A 48 5.91 -1.70 6.85
C TYR A 48 5.34 -0.32 6.59
N VAL A 49 5.53 0.16 5.37
CA VAL A 49 4.88 1.36 4.85
C VAL A 49 4.04 1.03 3.62
N ILE A 50 2.78 1.47 3.61
CA ILE A 50 1.98 1.59 2.41
C ILE A 50 2.04 3.04 1.97
N ALA A 51 2.50 3.29 0.75
CA ALA A 51 2.52 4.61 0.15
C ALA A 51 1.64 4.63 -1.11
N ALA A 52 0.91 5.71 -1.31
CA ALA A 52 0.09 5.91 -2.50
C ALA A 52 0.33 7.31 -3.08
N ALA A 53 0.28 7.40 -4.41
CA ALA A 53 0.19 8.67 -5.12
C ALA A 53 -1.04 8.70 -6.01
N ILE A 54 -1.83 9.76 -5.85
CA ILE A 54 -3.09 9.97 -6.55
C ILE A 54 -3.00 11.24 -7.38
N ARG A 55 -3.27 11.13 -8.67
CA ARG A 55 -3.28 12.25 -9.61
C ARG A 55 -4.71 12.70 -9.87
N TYR A 56 -5.01 13.90 -9.41
CA TYR A 56 -6.16 14.68 -9.83
C TYR A 56 -5.78 15.55 -11.04
N SER A 57 -6.78 16.12 -11.71
CA SER A 57 -6.58 16.96 -12.90
C SER A 57 -5.50 18.05 -12.73
N LYS A 58 -5.42 18.66 -11.53
CA LYS A 58 -4.49 19.78 -11.24
C LYS A 58 -3.56 19.53 -10.06
N ALA A 59 -3.71 18.40 -9.37
CA ALA A 59 -2.99 18.13 -8.13
C ALA A 59 -2.47 16.70 -8.10
N ARG A 60 -1.33 16.52 -7.45
CA ARG A 60 -0.78 15.20 -7.16
C ARG A 60 -0.62 15.08 -5.66
N LEU A 61 -1.45 14.25 -5.07
CA LEU A 61 -1.42 13.99 -3.64
C LEU A 61 -0.60 12.74 -3.38
N ILE A 62 0.16 12.77 -2.30
CA ILE A 62 0.85 11.59 -1.76
C ILE A 62 0.42 11.43 -0.32
N ASP A 63 0.32 10.18 0.12
CA ASP A 63 0.13 9.85 1.52
C ASP A 63 0.74 8.48 1.81
N ASN A 64 1.07 8.24 3.07
CA ASN A 64 1.61 6.97 3.53
C ASN A 64 1.18 6.64 4.95
N ILE A 65 1.05 5.35 5.23
CA ILE A 65 0.80 4.83 6.58
C ILE A 65 1.91 3.83 6.90
N ILE A 66 2.51 3.99 8.08
CA ILE A 66 3.44 3.03 8.67
C ILE A 66 2.65 2.18 9.66
N PHE A 67 2.82 0.86 9.61
CA PHE A 67 2.10 -0.08 10.47
C PHE A 67 2.96 -1.31 10.78
N THR A 68 2.59 -2.02 11.84
CA THR A 68 3.25 -3.25 12.28
C THR A 68 2.39 -4.47 11.93
N VAL A 69 3.05 -5.51 11.44
CA VAL A 69 2.49 -6.86 11.31
C VAL A 69 3.04 -7.70 12.46
N GLU A 70 2.14 -8.40 13.16
CA GLU A 70 2.47 -9.32 14.28
C GLU A 70 2.62 -10.77 13.80
#